data_AF-A0A0R3E4U6-F1
#
_entry.id   AF-A0A0R3E4U6-F1
#
_cell.length_a   1.000
_cell.length_b   1.000
_cell.length_c   1.000
_cell.angle_alpha   90.00
_cell.angle_beta   90.00
_cell.angle_gamma   90.00
#
_symmetry.space_group_name_H-M   'P 1'
#
loop_
_entity.id
_entity.type
_entity.pdbx_description
1 polymer ?
#
loop_
_entity_poly.entity_id
_entity_poly.type
_entity_poly.pdbx_seq_one_letter_code
_entity_poly.pdbx_strand_id
1 'polypeptide(L)'
;MGDNKSDLNPPHGWHPGLLREVVLATASKLSDHEIPIPPLDFYEAVANRGEDIIIEAIAEAIAARRDDINTVVANIQAARRLLERLGDDLFLATEQADDPILARLAAYLALEGTDGYNEIGYQCAWGAQGSPDWGTLWGVKQKIRDFTPAFVLKICMKGDFRWLGVECHAPNRELPQDLHTRVRARTMVVSGVPVLAFSPTDVETDASACAEEIGYAASILAQELLAMHGIEPPPRRDFRPRG
;
A
#
# COMPACT_ATOMS: atom_id res chain seq x y z
N MET A 1 30.64 -15.78 8.63
CA MET A 1 29.25 -16.25 8.77
C MET A 1 28.93 -16.23 10.25
N GLY A 2 28.40 -15.11 10.75
CA GLY A 2 27.85 -15.04 12.10
C GLY A 2 26.38 -15.44 12.02
N ASP A 3 25.97 -16.39 12.87
CA ASP A 3 24.56 -16.78 13.00
C ASP A 3 23.74 -15.56 13.41
N ASN A 4 22.94 -15.02 12.48
CA ASN A 4 21.98 -13.96 12.74
C ASN A 4 20.75 -14.53 13.48
N LYS A 5 20.97 -15.02 14.72
CA LYS A 5 19.92 -15.57 15.59
C LYS A 5 18.83 -14.55 15.91
N SER A 6 19.08 -13.25 15.67
CA SER A 6 18.08 -12.19 15.80
C SER A 6 16.89 -12.39 14.87
N ASP A 7 17.09 -12.96 13.68
CA ASP A 7 16.06 -12.95 12.63
C ASP A 7 15.05 -14.10 12.78
N LEU A 8 15.32 -15.02 13.71
CA LEU A 8 14.49 -16.19 14.03
C LEU A 8 13.67 -16.01 15.32
N ASN A 9 13.93 -14.94 16.09
CA ASN A 9 13.18 -14.66 17.30
C ASN A 9 11.89 -13.91 16.97
N PRO A 10 10.79 -14.11 17.72
CA PRO A 10 9.62 -13.25 17.58
C PRO A 10 9.99 -11.77 17.78
N PRO A 11 9.19 -10.83 17.24
CA PRO A 11 9.40 -9.40 17.47
C PRO A 11 9.51 -9.12 18.98
N HIS A 12 10.51 -8.33 19.39
CA HIS A 12 10.68 -7.99 20.81
C HIS A 12 9.46 -7.23 21.33
N GLY A 13 8.91 -7.68 22.46
CA GLY A 13 7.73 -7.06 23.07
C GLY A 13 6.40 -7.47 22.43
N TRP A 14 6.40 -8.36 21.42
CA TRP A 14 5.15 -8.83 20.82
C TRP A 14 4.28 -9.61 21.80
N HIS A 15 2.98 -9.30 21.78
CA HIS A 15 1.91 -10.08 22.37
C HIS A 15 0.62 -9.89 21.55
N PRO A 16 -0.34 -10.84 21.60
CA PRO A 16 -1.70 -10.60 21.10
C PRO A 16 -2.29 -9.35 21.75
N GLY A 17 -2.93 -8.48 20.97
CA GLY A 17 -3.43 -7.17 21.45
C GLY A 17 -2.54 -5.98 21.07
N LEU A 18 -1.23 -6.18 20.84
CA LEU A 18 -0.29 -5.09 20.66
C LEU A 18 -0.61 -4.23 19.43
N LEU A 19 -0.94 -4.84 18.29
CA LEU A 19 -1.28 -4.07 17.09
C LEU A 19 -2.58 -3.30 17.29
N ARG A 20 -3.56 -3.90 17.97
CA ARG A 20 -4.80 -3.20 18.33
C ARG A 20 -4.52 -1.97 19.19
N GLU A 21 -3.64 -2.08 20.19
CA GLU A 21 -3.23 -0.92 21.00
C GLU A 21 -2.61 0.19 20.14
N VAL A 22 -1.71 -0.16 19.22
CA VAL A 22 -1.04 0.81 18.32
C VAL A 22 -2.04 1.50 17.39
N VAL A 23 -2.94 0.75 16.76
CA VAL A 23 -3.95 1.30 15.82
C VAL A 23 -4.94 2.19 16.55
N LEU A 24 -5.44 1.77 17.73
CA LEU A 24 -6.37 2.58 18.51
C LEU A 24 -5.72 3.83 19.10
N ALA A 25 -4.46 3.75 19.54
CA ALA A 25 -3.71 4.94 19.97
C ALA A 25 -3.53 5.93 18.80
N THR A 26 -3.30 5.42 17.59
CA THR A 26 -3.22 6.24 16.37
C THR A 26 -4.55 6.92 16.06
N ALA A 27 -5.66 6.18 16.11
CA ALA A 27 -7.01 6.72 15.90
C ALA A 27 -7.34 7.81 16.93
N SER A 28 -7.01 7.58 18.21
CA SER A 28 -7.19 8.57 19.28
C SER A 28 -6.39 9.84 18.98
N LYS A 29 -5.11 9.72 18.60
CA LYS A 29 -4.26 10.86 18.27
C LYS A 29 -4.82 11.66 17.07
N LEU A 30 -5.31 10.98 16.04
CA LEU A 30 -5.93 11.64 14.88
C LEU A 30 -7.20 12.41 15.28
N SER A 31 -8.02 11.81 16.16
CA SER A 31 -9.21 12.45 16.72
C SER A 31 -8.87 13.68 17.56
N ASP A 32 -7.82 13.62 18.38
CA ASP A 32 -7.35 14.74 19.21
C ASP A 32 -6.87 15.93 18.37
N HIS A 33 -6.45 15.67 17.13
CA HIS A 33 -6.05 16.68 16.15
C HIS A 33 -7.19 17.16 15.23
N GLU A 34 -8.44 16.76 15.50
CA GLU A 34 -9.64 17.13 14.72
C GLU A 34 -9.56 16.76 13.23
N ILE A 35 -8.78 15.73 12.89
CA ILE A 35 -8.63 15.24 11.52
C ILE A 35 -9.92 14.49 11.12
N PRO A 36 -10.49 14.72 9.91
CA PRO A 36 -11.61 13.93 9.40
C PRO A 36 -11.19 12.47 9.21
N ILE A 37 -11.61 11.59 10.12
CA ILE A 37 -11.24 10.18 10.10
C ILE A 37 -12.46 9.26 9.95
N PRO A 38 -12.25 8.01 9.48
CA PRO A 38 -13.25 6.97 9.56
C PRO A 38 -13.69 6.71 11.02
N PRO A 39 -14.88 6.13 11.23
CA PRO A 39 -15.38 5.81 12.57
C PRO A 39 -14.48 4.79 13.31
N LEU A 40 -14.57 4.72 14.64
CA LEU A 40 -13.67 3.89 15.46
C LEU A 40 -13.76 2.40 15.13
N ASP A 41 -14.95 1.91 14.80
CA ASP A 41 -15.20 0.52 14.38
C ASP A 41 -14.40 0.12 13.14
N PHE A 42 -14.12 1.07 12.23
CA PHE A 42 -13.21 0.86 11.11
C PHE A 42 -11.78 0.59 11.60
N TYR A 43 -11.25 1.38 12.54
CA TYR A 43 -9.91 1.18 13.07
C TYR A 43 -9.80 -0.10 13.89
N GLU A 44 -10.86 -0.49 14.59
CA GLU A 44 -10.95 -1.80 15.24
C GLU A 44 -10.89 -2.95 14.21
N ALA A 45 -11.58 -2.83 13.07
CA ALA A 45 -11.52 -3.82 12.00
C ALA A 45 -10.11 -3.92 11.37
N VAL A 46 -9.46 -2.78 11.11
CA VAL A 46 -8.06 -2.72 10.62
C VAL A 46 -7.10 -3.36 11.62
N ALA A 47 -7.27 -3.07 12.92
CA ALA A 47 -6.50 -3.69 13.98
C ALA A 47 -6.66 -5.21 14.02
N ASN A 48 -7.91 -5.70 13.97
CA ASN A 48 -8.21 -7.13 13.98
C ASN A 48 -7.55 -7.82 12.78
N ARG A 49 -7.70 -7.23 11.59
CA ARG A 49 -7.13 -7.77 10.35
C ARG A 49 -5.60 -7.84 10.41
N GLY A 50 -4.95 -6.79 10.91
CA GLY A 50 -3.50 -6.81 11.08
C GLY A 50 -3.02 -7.78 12.16
N GLU A 51 -3.79 -7.99 13.23
CA GLU A 51 -3.50 -9.04 14.21
C GLU A 51 -3.55 -10.43 13.58
N ASP A 52 -4.57 -10.70 12.77
CA ASP A 52 -4.70 -11.97 12.05
C ASP A 52 -3.49 -12.21 11.14
N ILE A 53 -3.05 -11.20 10.38
CA ILE A 53 -1.87 -11.28 9.51
C ILE A 53 -0.61 -11.62 10.31
N ILE A 54 -0.39 -10.97 11.47
CA ILE A 54 0.78 -11.24 12.32
C ILE A 54 0.71 -12.66 12.90
N ILE A 55 -0.46 -13.08 13.39
CA ILE A 55 -0.66 -14.39 13.98
C ILE A 55 -0.43 -15.48 12.92
N GLU A 56 -0.96 -15.29 11.71
CA GLU A 56 -0.77 -16.21 10.58
C GLU A 56 0.72 -16.29 10.19
N ALA A 57 1.41 -15.16 10.01
CA ALA A 57 2.83 -15.14 9.69
C ALA A 57 3.68 -15.87 10.76
N ILE A 58 3.40 -15.64 12.04
CA ILE A 58 4.08 -16.33 13.14
C ILE A 58 3.75 -17.84 13.14
N ALA A 59 2.50 -18.22 12.91
CA ALA A 59 2.08 -19.61 12.84
C ALA A 59 2.76 -20.35 11.68
N GLU A 60 2.83 -19.74 10.51
CA GLU A 60 3.54 -20.27 9.33
C GLU A 60 5.05 -20.41 9.60
N ALA A 61 5.67 -19.41 10.24
CA ALA A 61 7.07 -19.48 10.63
C ALA A 61 7.33 -20.64 11.61
N ILE A 62 6.41 -20.89 12.55
CA ILE A 62 6.50 -22.05 13.45
C ILE A 62 6.33 -23.37 12.66
N ALA A 63 5.39 -23.41 11.72
CA ALA A 63 5.07 -24.60 10.94
C ALA A 63 6.18 -25.00 9.94
N ALA A 64 6.88 -24.04 9.35
CA ALA A 64 7.95 -24.25 8.37
C ALA A 64 9.14 -25.06 8.93
N ARG A 65 9.35 -25.06 10.25
CA ARG A 65 10.45 -25.75 10.96
C ARG A 65 11.83 -25.36 10.39
N ARG A 66 12.92 -25.96 10.90
CA ARG A 66 14.31 -25.58 10.54
C ARG A 66 14.71 -25.87 9.09
N ASP A 67 13.87 -26.57 8.33
CA ASP A 67 14.21 -27.02 6.98
C ASP A 67 13.88 -25.95 5.91
N ASP A 68 13.09 -24.92 6.26
CA ASP A 68 12.81 -23.77 5.41
C ASP A 68 13.08 -22.44 6.14
N ILE A 69 14.36 -22.19 6.41
CA ILE A 69 14.84 -21.00 7.12
C ILE A 69 14.42 -19.70 6.42
N ASN A 70 14.32 -19.71 5.08
CA ASN A 70 13.98 -18.51 4.32
C ASN A 70 12.54 -18.08 4.59
N THR A 71 11.59 -19.02 4.62
CA THR A 71 10.19 -18.74 4.96
C THR A 71 10.05 -18.27 6.41
N VAL A 72 10.77 -18.89 7.34
CA VAL A 72 10.78 -18.45 8.76
C VAL A 72 11.25 -17.00 8.88
N VAL A 73 12.38 -16.66 8.26
CA VAL A 73 12.95 -15.31 8.31
C VAL A 73 12.03 -14.31 7.65
N ALA A 74 11.47 -14.62 6.47
CA ALA A 74 10.57 -13.73 5.74
C ALA A 74 9.33 -13.39 6.56
N ASN A 75 8.66 -14.40 7.14
CA ASN A 75 7.43 -14.20 7.89
C ASN A 75 7.67 -13.45 9.22
N ILE A 76 8.78 -13.72 9.92
CA ILE A 76 9.15 -12.97 11.13
C ILE A 76 9.48 -11.50 10.78
N GLN A 77 10.16 -11.27 9.66
CA GLN A 77 10.47 -9.92 9.21
C GLN A 77 9.21 -9.13 8.83
N ALA A 78 8.25 -9.76 8.13
CA ALA A 78 6.95 -9.16 7.83
C ALA A 78 6.21 -8.75 9.11
N ALA A 79 6.10 -9.67 10.09
CA ALA A 79 5.47 -9.38 11.37
C ALA A 79 6.15 -8.23 12.13
N ARG A 80 7.49 -8.17 12.15
CA ARG A 80 8.24 -7.07 12.77
C ARG A 80 7.96 -5.73 12.11
N ARG A 81 8.02 -5.67 10.79
CA ARG A 81 7.78 -4.43 10.04
C ARG A 81 6.39 -3.89 10.29
N LEU A 82 5.39 -4.76 10.30
CA LEU A 82 4.02 -4.35 10.58
C LEU A 82 3.88 -3.74 11.98
N LEU A 83 4.48 -4.35 13.00
CA LEU A 83 4.47 -3.82 14.37
C LEU A 83 5.24 -2.51 14.52
N GLU A 84 6.36 -2.36 13.82
CA GLU A 84 7.23 -1.19 13.93
C GLU A 84 6.71 0.02 13.16
N ARG A 85 6.05 -0.19 12.02
CA ARG A 85 5.75 0.88 11.06
C ARG A 85 4.28 1.23 10.92
N LEU A 86 3.37 0.28 11.17
CA LEU A 86 1.96 0.47 10.81
C LEU A 86 1.35 1.68 11.52
N GLY A 87 1.67 1.92 12.80
CA GLY A 87 1.14 3.08 13.53
C GLY A 87 1.53 4.42 12.89
N ASP A 88 2.80 4.60 12.54
CA ASP A 88 3.30 5.82 11.92
C ASP A 88 2.78 5.99 10.49
N ASP A 89 2.83 4.92 9.69
CA ASP A 89 2.36 4.93 8.30
C ASP A 89 0.83 5.18 8.25
N LEU A 90 0.06 4.57 9.16
CA LEU A 90 -1.38 4.80 9.31
C LEU A 90 -1.69 6.25 9.73
N PHE A 91 -0.95 6.78 10.71
CA PHE A 91 -1.13 8.16 11.17
C PHE A 91 -0.90 9.14 10.04
N LEU A 92 0.27 9.08 9.40
CA LEU A 92 0.68 10.04 8.39
C LEU A 92 -0.17 9.93 7.11
N ALA A 93 -0.49 8.72 6.67
CA ALA A 93 -1.31 8.53 5.48
C ALA A 93 -2.75 9.00 5.71
N THR A 94 -3.30 8.77 6.91
CA THR A 94 -4.64 9.27 7.26
C THR A 94 -4.65 10.80 7.36
N GLU A 95 -3.64 11.39 8.01
CA GLU A 95 -3.52 12.85 8.13
C GLU A 95 -3.47 13.52 6.74
N GLN A 96 -2.73 12.95 5.78
CA GLN A 96 -2.65 13.48 4.42
C GLN A 96 -3.89 13.21 3.55
N ALA A 97 -4.69 12.20 3.89
CA ALA A 97 -5.89 11.85 3.13
C ALA A 97 -6.94 12.95 3.19
N ASP A 98 -7.08 13.60 4.35
CA ASP A 98 -8.04 14.67 4.71
C ASP A 98 -9.52 14.38 4.38
N ASP A 99 -9.83 13.14 4.01
CA ASP A 99 -11.12 12.62 3.59
C ASP A 99 -11.29 11.20 4.14
N PRO A 100 -12.40 10.88 4.85
CA PRO A 100 -12.65 9.54 5.39
C PRO A 100 -12.58 8.41 4.35
N ILE A 101 -12.99 8.62 3.11
CA ILE A 101 -12.91 7.59 2.06
C ILE A 101 -11.45 7.30 1.69
N LEU A 102 -10.65 8.34 1.53
CA LEU A 102 -9.22 8.18 1.26
C LEU A 102 -8.52 7.57 2.48
N ALA A 103 -8.84 8.02 3.69
CA ALA A 103 -8.29 7.46 4.92
C ALA A 103 -8.57 5.96 5.06
N ARG A 104 -9.79 5.51 4.69
CA ARG A 104 -10.13 4.08 4.68
C ARG A 104 -9.21 3.29 3.75
N LEU A 105 -9.08 3.72 2.50
CA LEU A 105 -8.23 3.02 1.54
C LEU A 105 -6.74 3.12 1.91
N ALA A 106 -6.29 4.26 2.44
CA ALA A 106 -4.92 4.48 2.88
C ALA A 106 -4.53 3.50 4.00
N ALA A 107 -5.42 3.27 4.97
CA ALA A 107 -5.17 2.34 6.07
C ALA A 107 -5.02 0.89 5.57
N TYR A 108 -5.89 0.44 4.66
CA TYR A 108 -5.77 -0.89 4.06
C TYR A 108 -4.55 -1.00 3.13
N LEU A 109 -4.19 0.06 2.42
CA LEU A 109 -2.98 0.10 1.60
C LEU A 109 -1.70 0.07 2.45
N ALA A 110 -1.70 0.70 3.64
CA ALA A 110 -0.61 0.60 4.61
C ALA A 110 -0.52 -0.80 5.24
N LEU A 111 -1.66 -1.47 5.43
CA LEU A 111 -1.74 -2.77 6.07
C LEU A 111 -1.38 -3.93 5.13
N GLU A 112 -1.93 -3.91 3.91
CA GLU A 112 -1.96 -5.07 2.99
C GLU A 112 -1.26 -4.76 1.65
N GLY A 113 -0.79 -3.53 1.45
CA GLY A 113 -0.22 -3.10 0.18
C GLY A 113 1.01 -3.90 -0.24
N THR A 114 0.94 -4.46 -1.44
CA THR A 114 2.02 -5.24 -2.06
C THR A 114 2.09 -4.95 -3.55
N ASP A 115 3.29 -5.02 -4.14
CA ASP A 115 3.48 -5.02 -5.59
C ASP A 115 3.60 -6.44 -6.15
N GLY A 116 3.22 -7.46 -5.37
CA GLY A 116 3.36 -8.88 -5.73
C GLY A 116 4.76 -9.44 -5.51
N TYR A 117 5.75 -8.60 -5.25
CA TYR A 117 7.13 -8.99 -4.94
C TYR A 117 7.59 -8.49 -3.57
N ASN A 118 7.14 -7.30 -3.16
CA ASN A 118 7.46 -6.67 -1.90
C ASN A 118 6.22 -5.97 -1.33
N GLU A 119 6.22 -5.79 -0.02
CA GLU A 119 5.40 -4.77 0.64
C GLU A 119 5.71 -3.39 0.06
N ILE A 120 4.68 -2.56 -0.12
CA ILE A 120 4.86 -1.20 -0.62
C ILE A 120 5.09 -0.22 0.53
N GLY A 121 6.07 0.67 0.40
CA GLY A 121 6.43 1.62 1.45
C GLY A 121 5.67 2.93 1.34
N TYR A 122 5.02 3.38 2.41
CA TYR A 122 4.46 4.72 2.47
C TYR A 122 5.56 5.79 2.55
N GLN A 123 5.37 6.90 1.83
CA GLN A 123 6.33 8.01 1.74
C GLN A 123 5.65 9.36 1.94
N CYS A 124 5.75 9.92 3.15
CA CYS A 124 5.22 11.26 3.45
C CYS A 124 6.04 12.39 2.79
N ALA A 125 7.37 12.26 2.77
CA ALA A 125 8.29 13.24 2.18
C ALA A 125 8.59 12.89 0.71
N TRP A 126 7.58 13.03 -0.14
CA TRP A 126 7.65 12.64 -1.53
C TRP A 126 8.72 13.42 -2.31
N GLY A 127 9.60 12.69 -3.00
CA GLY A 127 10.70 13.28 -3.79
C GLY A 127 11.90 13.79 -2.99
N ALA A 128 11.83 13.83 -1.65
CA ALA A 128 12.96 14.19 -0.80
C ALA A 128 13.91 13.00 -0.56
N GLN A 129 13.39 11.78 -0.55
CA GLN A 129 14.19 10.56 -0.47
C GLN A 129 14.45 9.97 -1.86
N GLY A 130 15.62 9.34 -2.01
CA GLY A 130 15.98 8.61 -3.23
C GLY A 130 14.99 7.46 -3.48
N SER A 131 14.76 7.15 -4.76
CA SER A 131 13.97 5.97 -5.11
C SER A 131 14.75 4.70 -4.80
N PRO A 132 14.10 3.66 -4.25
CA PRO A 132 14.80 2.41 -3.98
C PRO A 132 15.29 1.77 -5.28
N ASP A 133 16.37 0.99 -5.18
CA ASP A 133 16.88 0.20 -6.32
C ASP A 133 15.87 -0.88 -6.75
N TRP A 134 15.04 -1.36 -5.83
CA TRP A 134 13.94 -2.28 -6.11
C TRP A 134 12.83 -2.09 -5.08
N GLY A 135 11.57 -2.10 -5.54
CA GLY A 135 10.38 -2.03 -4.71
C GLY A 135 9.48 -0.85 -5.07
N THR A 136 8.44 -0.65 -4.27
CA THR A 136 7.40 0.33 -4.56
C THR A 136 7.21 1.30 -3.42
N LEU A 137 7.15 2.58 -3.75
CA LEU A 137 6.76 3.65 -2.83
C LEU A 137 5.35 4.10 -3.15
N TRP A 138 4.58 4.51 -2.14
CA TRP A 138 3.28 5.14 -2.36
C TRP A 138 3.08 6.37 -1.50
N GLY A 139 2.21 7.27 -1.94
CA GLY A 139 1.93 8.53 -1.25
C GLY A 139 0.53 9.04 -1.55
N VAL A 140 0.02 9.85 -0.63
CA VAL A 140 -1.31 10.46 -0.70
C VAL A 140 -1.20 11.84 -1.34
N LYS A 141 -2.06 12.14 -2.32
CA LYS A 141 -2.16 13.46 -2.98
C LYS A 141 -0.84 14.05 -3.48
N GLN A 142 0.05 13.20 -3.99
CA GLN A 142 1.33 13.64 -4.52
C GLN A 142 1.24 14.05 -5.98
N LYS A 143 1.86 15.17 -6.33
CA LYS A 143 1.84 15.69 -7.70
C LYS A 143 2.76 14.86 -8.60
N ILE A 144 2.24 14.39 -9.73
CA ILE A 144 2.99 13.78 -10.82
C ILE A 144 2.76 14.63 -12.08
N ARG A 145 3.82 15.27 -12.59
CA ARG A 145 3.72 16.22 -13.71
C ARG A 145 2.64 17.28 -13.42
N ASP A 146 1.55 17.31 -14.20
CA ASP A 146 0.48 18.31 -14.09
C ASP A 146 -0.78 17.80 -13.37
N PHE A 147 -0.67 16.68 -12.66
CA PHE A 147 -1.82 16.00 -12.07
C PHE A 147 -1.50 15.51 -10.64
N THR A 148 -2.53 15.47 -9.79
CA THR A 148 -2.44 14.99 -8.40
C THR A 148 -3.55 13.96 -8.17
N PRO A 149 -3.27 12.64 -8.13
CA PRO A 149 -4.27 11.62 -7.81
C PRO A 149 -4.61 11.60 -6.33
N ALA A 150 -5.61 10.79 -5.93
CA ALA A 150 -5.82 10.47 -4.51
C ALA A 150 -4.61 9.73 -3.93
N PHE A 151 -4.13 8.70 -4.64
CA PHE A 151 -2.87 8.01 -4.32
C PHE A 151 -1.99 7.86 -5.56
N VAL A 152 -0.69 7.82 -5.33
CA VAL A 152 0.29 7.44 -6.35
C VAL A 152 1.15 6.31 -5.84
N LEU A 153 1.47 5.38 -6.73
CA LEU A 153 2.51 4.38 -6.51
C LEU A 153 3.64 4.59 -7.54
N LYS A 154 4.89 4.56 -7.04
CA LYS A 154 6.13 4.57 -7.80
C LYS A 154 6.80 3.21 -7.70
N ILE A 155 6.65 2.38 -8.72
CA ILE A 155 7.31 1.08 -8.81
C ILE A 155 8.70 1.33 -9.39
N CYS A 156 9.75 0.93 -8.67
CA CYS A 156 11.15 1.27 -8.98
C CYS A 156 11.98 0.02 -9.25
N MET A 157 12.86 0.09 -10.25
CA MET A 157 13.86 -0.94 -10.51
C MET A 157 15.11 -0.33 -11.16
N LYS A 158 16.27 -0.43 -10.50
CA LYS A 158 17.60 -0.05 -11.03
C LYS A 158 17.64 1.31 -11.72
N GLY A 159 16.92 2.30 -11.19
CA GLY A 159 16.82 3.66 -11.73
C GLY A 159 15.67 3.89 -12.72
N ASP A 160 15.07 2.82 -13.26
CA ASP A 160 13.84 2.87 -14.03
C ASP A 160 12.61 2.83 -13.11
N PHE A 161 11.47 3.36 -13.57
CA PHE A 161 10.24 3.34 -12.80
C PHE A 161 8.96 3.28 -13.64
N ARG A 162 7.87 2.90 -12.97
CA ARG A 162 6.48 3.02 -13.44
C ARG A 162 5.65 3.78 -12.42
N TRP A 163 4.68 4.52 -12.93
CA TRP A 163 3.70 5.24 -12.13
C TRP A 163 2.37 4.52 -12.20
N LEU A 164 1.66 4.47 -11.07
CA LEU A 164 0.25 4.10 -11.00
C LEU A 164 -0.49 5.19 -10.21
N GLY A 165 -1.54 5.75 -10.80
CA GLY A 165 -2.45 6.66 -10.11
C GLY A 165 -3.68 5.92 -9.58
N VAL A 166 -4.22 6.40 -8.46
CA VAL A 166 -5.48 5.90 -7.90
C VAL A 166 -6.40 7.09 -7.60
N GLU A 167 -7.67 6.97 -7.99
CA GLU A 167 -8.75 7.90 -7.70
C GLU A 167 -9.83 7.20 -6.86
N CYS A 168 -10.42 7.88 -5.88
CA CYS A 168 -11.38 7.29 -4.93
C CYS A 168 -12.76 7.94 -4.96
N HIS A 169 -13.01 8.84 -5.91
CA HIS A 169 -14.27 9.55 -6.11
C HIS A 169 -14.73 9.44 -7.56
N ALA A 170 -14.63 8.25 -8.14
CA ALA A 170 -15.00 7.97 -9.53
C ALA A 170 -16.31 7.16 -9.58
N PRO A 171 -17.50 7.81 -9.56
CA PRO A 171 -18.78 7.15 -9.31
C PRO A 171 -19.14 6.03 -10.28
N ASN A 172 -18.64 6.06 -11.53
CA ASN A 172 -18.98 5.05 -12.55
C ASN A 172 -17.76 4.32 -13.14
N ARG A 173 -16.54 4.52 -12.62
CA ARG A 173 -15.28 4.12 -13.29
C ARG A 173 -15.12 4.63 -14.75
N GLU A 174 -16.07 5.45 -15.23
CA GLU A 174 -16.10 6.08 -16.54
C GLU A 174 -15.44 7.46 -16.52
N LEU A 175 -15.03 7.94 -17.70
CA LEU A 175 -14.51 9.30 -17.84
C LEU A 175 -15.54 10.33 -17.36
N PRO A 176 -15.15 11.27 -16.49
CA PRO A 176 -16.07 12.25 -15.93
C PRO A 176 -16.76 13.10 -17.00
N GLN A 177 -18.03 13.43 -16.75
CA GLN A 177 -18.81 14.33 -17.59
C GLN A 177 -18.38 15.80 -17.41
N ASP A 178 -17.81 16.17 -16.26
CA ASP A 178 -17.25 17.50 -16.04
C ASP A 178 -16.02 17.76 -16.92
N LEU A 179 -15.91 18.97 -17.51
CA LEU A 179 -14.85 19.31 -18.46
C LEU A 179 -13.47 19.34 -17.80
N HIS A 180 -13.35 19.89 -16.59
CA HIS A 180 -12.08 20.00 -15.88
C HIS A 180 -11.56 18.61 -15.49
N THR A 181 -12.45 17.76 -14.97
CA THR A 181 -12.13 16.39 -14.57
C THR A 181 -11.87 15.48 -15.78
N ARG A 182 -12.52 15.75 -16.93
CA ARG A 182 -12.24 15.04 -18.19
C ARG A 182 -10.89 15.41 -18.78
N VAL A 183 -10.49 16.69 -18.71
CA VAL A 183 -9.14 17.13 -19.11
C VAL A 183 -8.12 16.47 -18.20
N ARG A 184 -8.36 16.43 -16.89
CA ARG A 184 -7.54 15.72 -15.90
C ARG A 184 -7.35 14.24 -16.30
N ALA A 185 -8.44 13.51 -16.53
CA ALA A 185 -8.38 12.10 -16.94
C ALA A 185 -7.71 11.89 -18.32
N ARG A 186 -7.95 12.78 -19.30
CA ARG A 186 -7.26 12.74 -20.60
C ARG A 186 -5.76 12.99 -20.47
N THR A 187 -5.34 13.94 -19.64
CA THR A 187 -3.92 14.24 -19.40
C THR A 187 -3.19 13.04 -18.79
N MET A 188 -3.87 12.23 -17.97
CA MET A 188 -3.32 10.99 -17.43
C MET A 188 -3.12 9.92 -18.51
N VAL A 189 -4.14 9.72 -19.36
CA VAL A 189 -4.06 8.81 -20.52
C VAL A 189 -2.93 9.22 -21.46
N VAL A 190 -2.83 10.52 -21.79
CA VAL A 190 -1.78 11.08 -22.66
C VAL A 190 -0.40 10.97 -22.00
N SER A 191 -0.32 11.06 -20.68
CA SER A 191 0.93 10.92 -19.93
C SER A 191 1.44 9.47 -19.85
N GLY A 192 0.63 8.49 -20.29
CA GLY A 192 0.94 7.07 -20.20
C GLY A 192 0.93 6.53 -18.77
N VAL A 193 0.33 7.26 -17.83
CA VAL A 193 0.21 6.82 -16.43
C VAL A 193 -1.10 6.06 -16.28
N PRO A 194 -1.08 4.75 -16.02
CA PRO A 194 -2.29 4.00 -15.75
C PRO A 194 -2.97 4.45 -14.45
N VAL A 195 -4.30 4.35 -14.41
CA VAL A 195 -5.14 4.88 -13.34
C VAL A 195 -6.18 3.85 -12.93
N LEU A 196 -6.20 3.54 -11.63
CA LEU A 196 -7.33 2.85 -11.02
C LEU A 196 -8.31 3.88 -10.48
N ALA A 197 -9.60 3.62 -10.69
CA ALA A 197 -10.66 4.52 -10.30
C ALA A 197 -11.69 3.72 -9.49
N PHE A 198 -11.88 4.10 -8.23
CA PHE A 198 -12.84 3.52 -7.32
C PHE A 198 -13.96 4.52 -7.05
N SER A 199 -15.19 4.02 -6.99
CA SER A 199 -16.29 4.80 -6.44
C SER A 199 -16.16 4.88 -4.91
N PRO A 200 -16.74 5.89 -4.24
CA PRO A 200 -16.80 5.90 -2.78
C PRO A 200 -17.42 4.60 -2.25
N THR A 201 -18.52 4.15 -2.87
CA THR A 201 -19.21 2.90 -2.53
C THR A 201 -18.30 1.67 -2.59
N ASP A 202 -17.38 1.60 -3.56
CA ASP A 202 -16.42 0.49 -3.67
C ASP A 202 -15.56 0.42 -2.40
N VAL A 203 -15.02 1.58 -1.99
CA VAL A 203 -14.14 1.71 -0.82
C VAL A 203 -14.90 1.48 0.49
N GLU A 204 -16.14 1.95 0.59
CA GLU A 204 -16.97 1.74 1.79
C GLU A 204 -17.40 0.28 1.96
N THR A 205 -17.64 -0.42 0.84
CA THR A 205 -18.08 -1.82 0.86
C THR A 205 -16.92 -2.74 1.19
N ASP A 206 -15.78 -2.55 0.51
CA ASP A 206 -14.62 -3.43 0.66
C ASP A 206 -13.30 -2.72 0.28
N ALA A 207 -12.75 -1.96 1.23
CA ALA A 207 -11.46 -1.29 1.06
C ALA A 207 -10.28 -2.28 0.92
N SER A 208 -10.39 -3.48 1.50
CA SER A 208 -9.36 -4.52 1.36
C SER A 208 -9.31 -5.02 -0.08
N ALA A 209 -10.45 -5.35 -0.68
CA ALA A 209 -10.53 -5.72 -2.10
C ALA A 209 -10.03 -4.59 -3.03
N CYS A 210 -10.27 -3.32 -2.69
CA CYS A 210 -9.72 -2.19 -3.43
C CYS A 210 -8.17 -2.15 -3.34
N ALA A 211 -7.60 -2.40 -2.15
CA ALA A 211 -6.15 -2.49 -1.95
C ALA A 211 -5.55 -3.69 -2.72
N GLU A 212 -6.24 -4.83 -2.76
CA GLU A 212 -5.85 -5.98 -3.59
C GLU A 212 -5.84 -5.64 -5.08
N GLU A 213 -6.85 -4.93 -5.59
CA GLU A 213 -6.92 -4.48 -7.00
C GLU A 213 -5.74 -3.54 -7.32
N ILE A 214 -5.38 -2.64 -6.39
CA ILE A 214 -4.17 -1.79 -6.50
C ILE A 214 -2.91 -2.64 -6.55
N GLY A 215 -2.76 -3.62 -5.65
CA GLY A 215 -1.60 -4.49 -5.60
C GLY A 215 -1.45 -5.34 -6.85
N TYR A 216 -2.56 -5.84 -7.40
CA TYR A 216 -2.56 -6.54 -8.68
C TYR A 216 -2.06 -5.65 -9.82
N ALA A 217 -2.54 -4.42 -9.92
CA ALA A 217 -2.07 -3.47 -10.93
C ALA A 217 -0.57 -3.13 -10.75
N ALA A 218 -0.13 -2.91 -9.50
CA ALA A 218 1.28 -2.67 -9.18
C ALA A 218 2.15 -3.87 -9.61
N SER A 219 1.67 -5.11 -9.41
CA SER A 219 2.40 -6.32 -9.80
C SER A 219 2.62 -6.47 -11.30
N ILE A 220 1.65 -6.05 -12.12
CA ILE A 220 1.81 -6.03 -13.58
C ILE A 220 2.91 -5.03 -13.96
N LEU A 221 2.93 -3.84 -13.34
CA LEU A 221 3.94 -2.82 -13.60
C LEU A 221 5.33 -3.23 -13.10
N ALA A 222 5.40 -3.95 -11.98
CA ALA A 222 6.63 -4.55 -11.48
C ALA A 222 7.18 -5.61 -12.46
N GLN A 223 6.30 -6.48 -12.98
CA GLN A 223 6.65 -7.45 -14.03
C GLN A 223 7.17 -6.78 -15.31
N GLU A 224 6.58 -5.66 -15.73
CA GLU A 224 7.09 -4.90 -16.87
C GLU A 224 8.54 -4.44 -16.67
N LEU A 225 8.87 -3.94 -15.47
CA LEU A 225 10.22 -3.51 -15.13
C LEU A 225 11.17 -4.71 -15.07
N LEU A 226 10.79 -5.78 -14.40
CA LEU A 226 11.58 -7.02 -14.35
C LEU A 226 11.88 -7.56 -15.75
N ALA A 227 10.90 -7.52 -16.65
CA ALA A 227 11.06 -7.92 -18.04
C ALA A 227 11.98 -6.98 -18.83
N MET A 228 11.89 -5.67 -18.60
CA MET A 228 12.80 -4.68 -19.20
C MET A 228 14.26 -4.95 -18.83
N HIS A 229 14.51 -5.43 -17.61
CA HIS A 229 15.84 -5.79 -17.14
C HIS A 229 16.22 -7.27 -17.39
N GLY A 230 15.42 -8.01 -18.15
CA GLY A 230 15.70 -9.40 -18.55
C GLY A 230 15.62 -10.43 -17.42
N ILE A 231 14.90 -10.12 -16.33
CA ILE A 231 14.72 -11.04 -15.19
C ILE A 231 13.53 -11.96 -15.41
N GLU A 232 12.43 -11.44 -15.95
CA GLU A 232 11.18 -12.18 -16.16
C GLU A 232 10.66 -12.03 -17.60
N PRO A 233 9.76 -12.91 -18.08
CA PRO A 233 9.06 -12.68 -19.33
C PRO A 233 8.13 -11.45 -19.22
N PRO A 234 7.84 -10.77 -20.34
CA PRO A 234 6.90 -9.65 -20.33
C PRO A 234 5.50 -10.11 -19.88
N PRO A 235 4.76 -9.25 -19.14
CA PRO A 235 3.45 -9.62 -18.65
C PRO A 235 2.48 -9.90 -19.81
N ARG A 236 1.58 -10.87 -19.60
CA ARG A 236 0.58 -11.25 -20.62
C ARG A 236 -0.52 -10.21 -20.81
N ARG A 237 -0.68 -9.31 -19.84
CA ARG A 237 -1.71 -8.27 -19.81
C ARG A 237 -1.04 -6.91 -19.83
N ASP A 238 -1.53 -6.03 -20.70
CA ASP A 238 -1.22 -4.61 -20.66
C ASP A 238 -2.34 -3.93 -19.87
N PHE A 239 -1.95 -3.24 -18.79
CA PHE A 239 -2.86 -2.57 -17.87
C PHE A 239 -3.23 -1.16 -18.33
N ARG A 240 -2.58 -0.64 -19.37
CA ARG A 240 -2.81 0.75 -19.82
C ARG A 240 -4.09 0.84 -20.66
N PRO A 241 -4.86 1.94 -20.53
CA PRO A 241 -6.00 2.18 -21.39
C PRO A 241 -5.54 2.26 -22.85
N ARG A 242 -6.14 1.45 -23.72
CA ARG A 242 -5.92 1.54 -25.17
C ARG A 242 -6.58 2.83 -25.66
N GLY A 243 -5.77 3.72 -26.23
CA GLY A 243 -6.23 5.00 -26.78
C GLY A 243 -7.17 4.85 -27.96
#